data_AF-A0A7C7DXP7-F1
#
_entry.id   AF-A0A7C7DXP7-F1
#
_cell.length_a   1.000
_cell.length_b   1.000
_cell.length_c   1.000
_cell.angle_alpha   90.00
_cell.angle_beta   90.00
_cell.angle_gamma   90.00
#
_symmetry.space_group_name_H-M   'P 1'
#
loop_
_entity.id
_entity.type
_entity.pdbx_description
1 polymer ?
#
loop_
_entity_poly.entity_id
_entity_poly.type
_entity_poly.pdbx_seq_one_letter_code
_entity_poly.pdbx_strand_id
1 'polypeptide(L)'
;MPVELASPEQFIPLPAGFADRRQFVNRYGLPEVFHFDFYSIALAKIHRGNEKDFDDVMHMVETGLIDLAVLSSYLEQILPDYEFYQPSADPAAFQRKFEMLRMKLKPPN
;
A
#
# COMPACT_ATOMS: atom_id res chain seq x y z
N MET A 1 -3.68 12.69 22.10
CA MET A 1 -2.89 11.70 21.35
C MET A 1 -1.85 12.47 20.55
N PRO A 2 -0.55 12.16 20.65
CA PRO A 2 0.48 12.84 19.86
C PRO A 2 0.35 12.47 18.37
N VAL A 3 0.79 13.37 17.49
CA VAL A 3 0.97 13.09 16.06
C VAL A 3 2.40 12.61 15.87
N GLU A 4 2.56 11.42 15.28
CA GLU A 4 3.86 10.82 15.01
C GLU A 4 4.12 10.74 13.50
N LEU A 5 5.39 10.85 13.11
CA LEU A 5 5.81 10.68 11.73
C LEU A 5 5.81 9.19 11.40
N ALA A 6 5.06 8.81 10.37
CA ALA A 6 4.96 7.45 9.87
C ALA A 6 5.13 7.40 8.35
N SER A 7 5.89 6.41 7.86
CA SER A 7 6.15 6.13 6.44
C SER A 7 5.82 4.66 6.12
N PRO A 8 5.32 4.32 4.92
CA PRO A 8 5.09 2.93 4.53
C PRO A 8 6.31 2.02 4.75
N GLU A 9 7.51 2.55 4.56
CA GLU A 9 8.75 1.80 4.73
C GLU A 9 8.89 1.24 6.15
N GLN A 10 8.37 1.93 7.18
CA GLN A 10 8.46 1.45 8.57
C GLN A 10 7.61 0.21 8.85
N PHE A 11 6.77 -0.22 7.91
CA PHE A 11 5.86 -1.35 8.07
C PHE A 11 6.13 -2.47 7.08
N ILE A 12 6.53 -2.14 5.84
CA ILE A 12 6.75 -3.08 4.74
C ILE A 12 8.00 -2.72 3.94
N PRO A 13 8.66 -3.69 3.29
CA PRO A 13 9.60 -3.37 2.22
C PRO A 13 8.90 -2.55 1.12
N LEU A 14 9.60 -1.57 0.57
CA LEU A 14 9.06 -0.75 -0.52
C LEU A 14 9.29 -1.44 -1.87
N PRO A 15 8.28 -1.47 -2.77
CA PRO A 15 8.45 -2.01 -4.11
C PRO A 15 9.47 -1.19 -4.91
N ALA A 16 10.21 -1.84 -5.81
CA ALA A 16 11.22 -1.17 -6.62
C ALA A 16 10.60 -0.02 -7.44
N GLY A 17 11.33 1.10 -7.57
CA GLY A 17 10.85 2.29 -8.29
C GLY A 17 9.80 3.13 -7.56
N PHE A 18 9.53 2.89 -6.26
CA PHE A 18 8.57 3.70 -5.49
C PHE A 18 8.88 5.20 -5.54
N ALA A 19 10.16 5.58 -5.49
CA ALA A 19 10.58 6.98 -5.49
C ALA A 19 10.17 7.71 -6.79
N ASP A 20 10.14 6.99 -7.91
CA ASP A 20 9.80 7.54 -9.23
C ASP A 20 8.28 7.66 -9.43
N ARG A 21 7.48 6.93 -8.64
CA ARG A 21 6.01 6.93 -8.69
C ARG A 21 5.35 8.04 -7.86
N ARG A 22 6.13 8.90 -7.21
CA ARG A 22 5.61 10.06 -6.48
C ARG A 22 4.79 10.98 -7.40
N GLN A 23 3.67 11.51 -6.89
CA GLN A 23 2.80 12.37 -7.68
C GLN A 23 2.86 13.80 -7.14
N PHE A 24 3.16 14.78 -7.99
CA PHE A 24 3.22 16.18 -7.58
C PHE A 24 1.83 16.66 -7.13
N VAL A 25 1.77 17.32 -5.97
CA VAL A 25 0.55 17.95 -5.45
C VAL A 25 0.56 19.42 -5.78
N ASN A 26 1.53 20.15 -5.20
CA ASN A 26 1.65 21.59 -5.38
C ASN A 26 2.99 22.11 -4.85
N ARG A 27 3.31 23.36 -5.14
CA ARG A 27 4.40 24.11 -4.52
C ARG A 27 3.84 25.16 -3.57
N TYR A 28 4.32 25.18 -2.34
CA TYR A 28 3.89 26.12 -1.30
C TYR A 28 5.06 27.05 -0.93
N GLY A 29 5.37 28.00 -1.81
CA GLY A 29 6.56 28.86 -1.68
C GLY A 29 7.81 28.13 -2.20
N LEU A 30 8.74 27.81 -1.31
CA LEU A 30 9.95 27.05 -1.64
C LEU A 30 9.74 25.52 -1.71
N PRO A 31 9.01 24.86 -0.79
CA PRO A 31 8.82 23.41 -0.85
C PRO A 31 7.84 22.97 -1.94
N GLU A 32 8.19 21.88 -2.62
CA GLU A 32 7.30 21.09 -3.45
C GLU A 32 6.76 19.91 -2.65
N VAL A 33 5.47 19.66 -2.75
CA VAL A 33 4.77 18.59 -2.04
C VAL A 33 4.35 17.54 -3.04
N PHE A 34 4.56 16.27 -2.68
CA PHE A 34 4.23 15.12 -3.49
C PHE A 34 3.42 14.13 -2.66
N HIS A 35 2.44 13.46 -3.27
CA HIS A 35 1.96 12.19 -2.77
C HIS A 35 3.08 11.17 -2.88
N PHE A 36 3.24 10.39 -1.82
CA PHE A 36 4.07 9.20 -1.87
C PHE A 36 3.46 8.17 -2.83
N ASP A 37 4.25 7.17 -3.23
CA ASP A 37 3.80 6.09 -4.11
C ASP A 37 2.52 5.43 -3.60
N PHE A 38 1.45 5.54 -4.39
CA PHE A 38 0.13 5.01 -4.05
C PHE A 38 0.11 3.49 -3.89
N TYR A 39 0.97 2.77 -4.61
CA TYR A 39 1.11 1.32 -4.43
C TYR A 39 1.72 0.96 -3.07
N SER A 40 2.78 1.67 -2.67
CA SER A 40 3.37 1.51 -1.33
C SER A 40 2.37 1.85 -0.23
N ILE A 41 1.58 2.92 -0.39
CA ILE A 41 0.52 3.29 0.55
C ILE A 41 -0.54 2.17 0.64
N ALA A 42 -1.00 1.66 -0.50
CA ALA A 42 -2.02 0.60 -0.54
C ALA A 42 -1.53 -0.70 0.11
N LEU A 43 -0.30 -1.13 -0.16
CA LEU A 43 0.29 -2.30 0.48
C LEU A 43 0.42 -2.14 2.00
N ALA A 44 0.85 -0.97 2.48
CA ALA A 44 0.93 -0.68 3.91
C ALA A 44 -0.46 -0.69 4.59
N LYS A 45 -1.49 -0.18 3.89
CA LYS A 45 -2.89 -0.24 4.33
C LYS A 45 -3.40 -1.68 4.43
N ILE A 46 -3.16 -2.50 3.40
CA ILE A 46 -3.54 -3.93 3.41
C ILE A 46 -2.80 -4.67 4.52
N HIS A 47 -1.49 -4.39 4.70
CA HIS A 47 -0.70 -4.97 5.78
C HIS A 47 -1.32 -4.67 7.16
N ARG A 48 -1.81 -3.45 7.40
CA ARG A 48 -2.51 -3.09 8.64
C ARG A 48 -3.89 -3.78 8.70
N GLY A 49 -4.70 -3.64 7.66
CA GLY A 49 -5.88 -4.47 7.41
C GLY A 49 -7.09 -4.18 8.30
N ASN A 50 -7.28 -2.93 8.73
CA ASN A 50 -8.57 -2.53 9.33
C ASN A 50 -9.62 -2.26 8.23
N GLU A 51 -10.89 -2.16 8.59
CA GLU A 51 -12.00 -1.98 7.63
C GLU A 51 -11.82 -0.73 6.78
N LYS A 52 -11.46 0.40 7.40
CA LYS A 52 -11.19 1.66 6.70
C LYS A 52 -10.02 1.56 5.71
N ASP A 53 -8.99 0.77 6.02
CA ASP A 53 -7.88 0.53 5.10
C ASP A 53 -8.33 -0.22 3.86
N PHE A 54 -9.20 -1.22 4.01
CA PHE A 54 -9.78 -1.90 2.87
C PHE A 54 -10.64 -0.96 2.04
N ASP A 55 -11.51 -0.16 2.67
CA ASP A 55 -12.35 0.82 1.98
C ASP A 55 -11.52 1.83 1.18
N ASP A 56 -10.47 2.38 1.80
CA ASP A 56 -9.55 3.29 1.13
C ASP A 56 -8.90 2.63 -0.09
N VAL A 57 -8.37 1.42 0.04
CA VAL A 57 -7.69 0.74 -1.08
C VAL A 57 -8.68 0.33 -2.17
N MET A 58 -9.89 -0.10 -1.81
CA MET A 58 -10.94 -0.37 -2.80
C MET A 58 -11.26 0.87 -3.61
N HIS A 59 -11.42 2.02 -2.94
CA HIS A 59 -11.66 3.28 -3.63
C HIS A 59 -10.50 3.68 -4.55
N MET A 60 -9.24 3.43 -4.14
CA MET A 60 -8.07 3.65 -4.99
C MET A 60 -8.12 2.80 -6.28
N VAL A 61 -8.59 1.56 -6.19
CA VAL A 61 -8.77 0.68 -7.37
C VAL A 61 -9.95 1.13 -8.23
N GLU A 62 -11.11 1.38 -7.62
CA GLU A 62 -12.35 1.78 -8.32
C GLU A 62 -12.22 3.10 -9.09
N THR A 63 -11.44 4.04 -8.54
CA THR A 63 -11.15 5.34 -9.19
C THR A 63 -10.02 5.28 -10.20
N GLY A 64 -9.35 4.12 -10.35
CA GLY A 64 -8.21 3.95 -11.23
C GLY A 64 -6.93 4.65 -10.74
N LEU A 65 -6.87 5.04 -9.47
CA LEU A 65 -5.65 5.61 -8.87
C LEU A 65 -4.53 4.57 -8.79
N ILE A 66 -4.89 3.30 -8.62
CA ILE A 66 -4.00 2.15 -8.74
C ILE A 66 -4.70 1.03 -9.52
N ASP A 67 -3.91 0.22 -10.19
CA ASP A 67 -4.37 -1.03 -10.83
C ASP A 67 -4.17 -2.24 -9.89
N LEU A 68 -5.20 -3.09 -9.76
CA LEU A 68 -5.17 -4.25 -8.86
C LEU A 68 -4.14 -5.32 -9.28
N ALA A 69 -3.95 -5.53 -10.58
CA ALA A 69 -2.99 -6.51 -11.09
C ALA A 69 -1.55 -6.03 -10.84
N VAL A 70 -1.29 -4.73 -11.02
CA VAL A 70 -0.01 -4.11 -10.68
C VAL A 70 0.23 -4.12 -9.17
N LEU A 71 -0.81 -3.90 -8.35
CA LEU A 71 -0.68 -4.01 -6.90
C LEU A 71 -0.32 -5.44 -6.47
N SER A 72 -0.88 -6.46 -7.14
CA SER A 72 -0.54 -7.87 -6.92
C SER A 72 0.93 -8.16 -7.24
N SER A 73 1.45 -7.65 -8.36
CA SER A 73 2.86 -7.88 -8.72
C SER A 73 3.83 -7.20 -7.75
N TYR A 74 3.48 -6.04 -7.19
CA TYR A 74 4.28 -5.42 -6.15
C TYR A 74 4.22 -6.18 -4.82
N LEU A 75 3.08 -6.77 -4.46
CA LEU A 75 3.03 -7.67 -3.31
C LEU A 75 3.98 -8.86 -3.49
N GLU A 76 3.91 -9.52 -4.66
CA GLU A 76 4.82 -10.63 -5.01
C GLU A 76 6.29 -10.21 -4.98
N GLN A 77 6.59 -8.98 -5.41
CA GLN A 77 7.95 -8.43 -5.38
C GLN A 77 8.48 -8.26 -3.95
N ILE A 78 7.67 -7.78 -3.00
CA ILE A 78 8.14 -7.46 -1.64
C ILE A 78 8.11 -8.66 -0.69
N LEU A 79 7.33 -9.70 -0.98
CA LEU A 79 7.17 -10.86 -0.11
C LEU A 79 8.48 -11.61 0.21
N PRO A 80 9.43 -11.82 -0.72
CA PRO A 80 10.71 -12.46 -0.41
C PRO A 80 11.52 -11.73 0.67
N ASP A 81 11.48 -10.39 0.67
CA ASP A 81 12.20 -9.56 1.63
C ASP A 81 11.39 -9.30 2.92
N TYR A 82 10.11 -9.63 2.92
CA TYR A 82 9.19 -9.31 4.00
C TYR A 82 9.53 -10.05 5.30
N GLU A 83 9.94 -11.32 5.24
CA GLU A 83 10.36 -12.08 6.43
C GLU A 83 11.58 -11.45 7.12
N PHE A 84 12.50 -10.88 6.34
CA PHE A 84 13.65 -10.16 6.89
C PHE A 84 13.22 -8.83 7.53
N TYR A 85 12.24 -8.14 6.92
CA TYR A 85 11.74 -6.85 7.38
C TYR A 85 10.87 -6.95 8.64
N GLN A 86 10.05 -8.01 8.72
CA GLN A 86 9.15 -8.29 9.83
C GLN A 86 9.37 -9.72 10.35
N PRO A 87 10.45 -9.98 11.11
CA PRO A 87 10.82 -11.34 11.54
C PRO A 87 9.75 -12.07 12.37
N SER A 88 8.84 -11.31 13.00
CA SER A 88 7.73 -11.86 13.79
C SER A 88 6.40 -11.93 13.05
N ALA A 89 6.31 -11.46 11.80
CA ALA A 89 5.08 -11.44 11.04
C ALA A 89 4.97 -12.65 10.11
N ASP A 90 3.75 -13.17 9.96
CA ASP A 90 3.42 -14.25 9.01
C ASP A 90 3.20 -13.65 7.60
N PRO A 91 4.05 -13.93 6.60
CA PRO A 91 3.84 -13.47 5.23
C PRO A 91 2.52 -13.95 4.64
N ALA A 92 2.05 -15.14 5.05
CA ALA A 92 0.76 -15.66 4.62
C ALA A 92 -0.39 -14.82 5.20
N ALA A 93 -0.21 -14.14 6.34
CA ALA A 93 -1.21 -13.20 6.85
C ALA A 93 -1.36 -11.99 5.92
N PHE A 94 -0.26 -11.49 5.35
CA PHE A 94 -0.32 -10.40 4.37
C PHE A 94 -1.04 -10.85 3.09
N GLN A 95 -0.69 -12.04 2.57
CA GLN A 95 -1.39 -12.63 1.42
C GLN A 95 -2.89 -12.84 1.69
N ARG A 96 -3.28 -13.33 2.87
CA ARG A 96 -4.69 -13.50 3.24
C ARG A 96 -5.43 -12.17 3.24
N LYS A 97 -4.84 -11.10 3.77
CA LYS A 97 -5.44 -9.75 3.72
C LYS A 97 -5.58 -9.25 2.28
N PHE A 98 -4.60 -9.52 1.42
CA PHE A 98 -4.70 -9.19 -0.01
C PHE A 98 -5.83 -9.94 -0.70
N GLU A 99 -6.00 -11.23 -0.43
CA GLU A 99 -7.11 -12.00 -0.99
C GLU A 99 -8.48 -11.53 -0.47
N MET A 100 -8.57 -11.10 0.80
CA MET A 100 -9.79 -10.46 1.30
C MET A 100 -10.14 -9.19 0.52
N LEU A 101 -9.16 -8.36 0.17
CA LEU A 101 -9.37 -7.20 -0.72
C LEU A 101 -9.90 -7.63 -2.09
N ARG A 102 -9.29 -8.65 -2.71
CA ARG A 102 -9.75 -9.17 -4.01
C ARG A 102 -11.17 -9.71 -3.96
N MET A 103 -11.55 -10.38 -2.87
CA MET A 103 -12.91 -10.87 -2.68
C MET A 103 -13.91 -9.73 -2.52
N LYS A 104 -13.55 -8.64 -1.83
CA LYS A 104 -14.41 -7.46 -1.67
C LYS A 104 -14.60 -6.66 -2.97
N LEU A 105 -13.59 -6.64 -3.84
CA LEU A 105 -13.64 -5.97 -5.15
C LEU A 105 -14.42 -6.76 -6.21
N LYS A 106 -14.66 -8.06 -6.01
CA LYS A 106 -15.52 -8.82 -6.92
C LYS A 106 -16.96 -8.35 -6.75
N PRO A 107 -17.69 -8.04 -7.84
CA PRO A 107 -19.10 -7.69 -7.73
C PRO A 107 -19.86 -8.85 -7.07
N PRO A 108 -20.87 -8.57 -6.23
CA PRO A 108 -21.73 -9.63 -5.72
C PRO A 108 -22.39 -10.34 -6.92
N ASN A 109 -22.29 -11.68 -6.92
CA ASN A 109 -23.00 -12.53 -7.88
C ASN A 109 -24.52 -12.33 -7.81
#